data_AF-A0A7J3JPZ8-F1
#
_entry.id   AF-A0A7J3JPZ8-F1
#
_cell.length_a   1.000
_cell.length_b   1.000
_cell.length_c   1.000
_cell.angle_alpha   90.00
_cell.angle_beta   90.00
_cell.angle_gamma   90.00
#
_symmetry.space_group_name_H-M   'P 1'
#
loop_
_entity.id
_entity.type
_entity.pdbx_description
1 polymer ?
#
loop_
_entity_poly.entity_id
_entity_poly.type
_entity_poly.pdbx_seq_one_letter_code
_entity_poly.pdbx_strand_id
1 'polypeptide(L)'
;MSEVLSKEEKLRILKTLEEDVEFRYAMAGALGVLEILKRLDTIESRLEENSKRLELIEKRLEEHSRILQEHSKRLEEHSRILQEHSKRLEEVTKTLNILVTKIGEHSEKINGLRREVSSLSLVVGALTESFYAKSVYEDIEREVLKRGEKVLERIRNARIDDVDIDLLVETDRVVYIIEVKVRPEYEDVGRLIAKIDIAKKHYPEKNIVGILAGAMIGKEIEAYARGKEIKVYTY
;
A
#
# COMPACT_ATOMS: atom_id res chain seq x y z
N MET A 1 43.38 -106.02 -30.60
CA MET A 1 43.52 -106.46 -29.19
C MET A 1 43.31 -105.22 -28.34
N SER A 2 42.41 -105.23 -27.37
CA SER A 2 42.26 -104.06 -26.49
C SER A 2 43.54 -103.94 -25.65
N GLU A 3 44.37 -102.96 -25.95
CA GLU A 3 45.55 -102.55 -25.18
C GLU A 3 45.11 -101.96 -23.85
N VAL A 4 44.62 -102.82 -22.95
CA VAL A 4 44.17 -102.41 -21.62
C VAL A 4 45.00 -103.17 -20.62
N LEU A 5 45.50 -102.42 -19.62
CA LEU A 5 46.31 -102.92 -18.51
C LEU A 5 45.66 -104.14 -17.84
N SER A 6 46.48 -105.14 -17.51
CA SER A 6 46.12 -106.30 -16.70
C SER A 6 45.74 -105.87 -15.27
N LYS A 7 45.09 -106.77 -14.52
CA LYS A 7 44.70 -106.50 -13.13
C LYS A 7 45.91 -106.22 -12.23
N GLU A 8 47.00 -106.96 -12.44
CA GLU A 8 48.27 -106.82 -11.71
C GLU A 8 48.96 -105.49 -12.02
N GLU A 9 48.94 -105.05 -13.29
CA GLU A 9 49.50 -103.76 -13.72
C GLU A 9 48.72 -102.58 -13.15
N LYS A 10 47.38 -102.65 -13.14
CA LYS A 10 46.53 -101.64 -12.49
C LYS A 10 46.83 -101.54 -10.99
N LEU A 11 46.98 -102.68 -10.30
CA LEU A 11 47.29 -102.69 -8.87
C LEU A 11 48.68 -102.10 -8.59
N ARG A 12 49.66 -102.40 -9.45
CA ARG A 12 51.01 -101.83 -9.36
C ARG A 12 50.99 -100.31 -9.56
N ILE A 13 50.27 -99.80 -10.55
CA ILE A 13 50.13 -98.35 -10.78
C ILE A 13 49.46 -97.66 -9.59
N LEU A 14 48.41 -98.25 -9.02
CA LEU A 14 47.74 -97.69 -7.83
C LEU A 14 48.68 -97.66 -6.62
N LYS A 15 49.41 -98.74 -6.37
CA LYS A 15 50.39 -98.80 -5.28
C LYS A 15 51.53 -97.79 -5.47
N THR A 16 52.06 -97.65 -6.70
CA THR A 16 53.08 -96.65 -7.02
C THR A 16 52.53 -95.23 -6.89
N LEU A 17 51.28 -94.97 -7.30
CA LEU A 17 50.63 -93.68 -7.03
C LEU A 17 50.60 -93.37 -5.52
N GLU A 18 50.37 -94.36 -4.65
CA GLU A 18 50.32 -94.16 -3.18
C GLU A 18 51.69 -94.04 -2.49
N GLU A 19 52.74 -94.69 -3.00
CA GLU A 19 54.06 -94.74 -2.37
C GLU A 19 55.06 -93.74 -3.00
N ASP A 20 54.94 -93.45 -4.30
CA ASP A 20 55.83 -92.57 -5.05
C ASP A 20 55.18 -91.20 -5.31
N VAL A 21 55.66 -90.20 -4.57
CA VAL A 21 55.19 -88.82 -4.64
C VAL A 21 55.50 -88.18 -6.00
N GLU A 22 56.67 -88.46 -6.58
CA GLU A 22 57.09 -87.88 -7.86
C GLU A 22 56.23 -88.43 -9.00
N PHE A 23 56.01 -89.75 -9.03
CA PHE A 23 55.12 -90.39 -10.00
C PHE A 23 53.67 -89.90 -9.86
N ARG A 24 53.18 -89.68 -8.62
CA ARG A 24 51.85 -89.10 -8.37
C ARG A 24 51.71 -87.69 -8.94
N TYR A 25 52.70 -86.82 -8.73
CA TYR A 25 52.67 -85.47 -9.28
C TYR A 25 52.81 -85.44 -10.80
N ALA A 26 53.62 -86.32 -11.39
CA ALA A 26 53.73 -86.47 -12.84
C ALA A 26 52.39 -86.91 -13.46
N MET A 27 51.72 -87.90 -12.85
CA MET A 27 50.39 -88.34 -13.25
C MET A 27 49.34 -87.25 -13.06
N ALA A 28 49.36 -86.51 -11.94
CA ALA A 28 48.47 -85.38 -11.70
C ALA A 28 48.67 -84.24 -12.72
N GLY A 29 49.91 -84.00 -13.15
CA GLY A 29 50.24 -83.07 -14.23
C GLY A 29 49.72 -83.55 -15.58
N ALA A 30 50.00 -84.81 -15.96
CA ALA A 30 49.57 -85.40 -17.23
C ALA A 30 48.05 -85.49 -17.36
N LEU A 31 47.35 -85.76 -16.26
CA LEU A 31 45.87 -85.80 -16.20
C LEU A 31 45.24 -84.40 -16.07
N GLY A 32 46.03 -83.33 -15.97
CA GLY A 32 45.54 -81.94 -15.86
C GLY A 32 45.00 -81.54 -14.49
N VAL A 33 45.17 -82.38 -13.46
CA VAL A 33 44.68 -82.13 -12.09
C VAL A 33 45.33 -80.87 -11.50
N LEU A 34 46.63 -80.64 -11.75
CA LEU A 34 47.33 -79.45 -11.26
C LEU A 34 46.79 -78.14 -11.86
N GLU A 35 46.38 -78.15 -13.12
CA GLU A 35 45.77 -76.99 -13.79
C GLU A 35 44.37 -76.71 -13.25
N ILE A 36 43.59 -77.75 -12.95
CA ILE A 36 42.28 -77.63 -12.30
C ILE A 36 42.42 -77.01 -10.91
N LEU A 37 43.38 -77.45 -10.10
CA LEU A 37 43.62 -76.90 -8.76
C LEU A 37 43.96 -75.40 -8.81
N LYS A 38 44.85 -74.97 -9.71
CA LYS A 38 45.18 -73.54 -9.90
C LYS A 38 43.96 -72.69 -10.29
N ARG A 39 43.08 -73.23 -11.13
CA ARG A 39 41.82 -72.57 -11.50
C ARG A 39 40.87 -72.48 -10.31
N LEU A 40 40.80 -73.52 -9.48
CA LEU A 40 40.02 -73.50 -8.24
C LEU A 40 40.53 -72.44 -7.27
N ASP A 41 41.85 -72.34 -7.04
CA ASP A 41 42.44 -71.30 -6.19
C ASP A 41 42.10 -69.89 -6.72
N THR A 42 42.15 -69.71 -8.05
CA THR A 42 41.80 -68.44 -8.69
C THR A 42 40.31 -68.11 -8.53
N ILE A 43 39.44 -69.12 -8.65
CA ILE A 43 37.99 -68.96 -8.46
C ILE A 43 37.69 -68.60 -7.00
N GLU A 44 38.32 -69.29 -6.04
CA GLU A 44 38.16 -69.03 -4.61
C GLU A 44 38.56 -67.59 -4.27
N SER A 45 39.73 -67.14 -4.76
CA SER A 45 40.18 -65.76 -4.58
C SER A 45 39.19 -64.72 -5.15
N ARG A 46 38.64 -64.98 -6.34
CA ARG A 46 37.61 -64.11 -6.95
C ARG A 46 36.29 -64.12 -6.19
N LEU A 47 35.90 -65.26 -5.62
CA LEU A 47 34.71 -65.37 -4.79
C LEU A 47 34.87 -64.55 -3.50
N GLU A 48 36.02 -64.63 -2.84
CA GLU A 48 36.30 -63.79 -1.66
C GLU A 48 36.26 -62.30 -1.99
N GLU A 49 36.86 -61.88 -3.11
CA GLU A 49 36.82 -60.48 -3.54
C GLU A 49 35.38 -60.02 -3.83
N ASN A 50 34.59 -60.84 -4.53
CA ASN A 50 33.19 -60.55 -4.82
C ASN A 50 32.35 -60.45 -3.54
N SER A 51 32.57 -61.34 -2.57
CA SER A 51 31.89 -61.27 -1.27
C SER A 51 32.18 -59.95 -0.54
N LYS A 52 33.45 -59.52 -0.50
CA LYS A 52 33.82 -58.21 0.07
C LYS A 52 33.17 -57.03 -0.65
N ARG A 53 33.07 -57.10 -1.98
CA ARG A 53 32.39 -56.06 -2.79
C ARG A 53 30.89 -56.03 -2.51
N LEU A 54 30.24 -57.19 -2.34
CA LEU A 54 28.82 -57.28 -2.00
C LEU A 54 28.54 -56.68 -0.63
N GLU A 55 29.34 -57.00 0.40
CA GLU A 55 29.21 -56.39 1.73
C GLU A 55 29.33 -54.86 1.69
N LEU A 56 30.22 -54.32 0.87
CA LEU A 56 30.36 -52.87 0.70
C LEU A 56 29.13 -52.26 0.01
N ILE A 57 28.57 -52.95 -0.99
CA ILE A 57 27.35 -52.50 -1.68
C ILE A 57 26.16 -52.50 -0.70
N GLU A 58 26.00 -53.55 0.11
CA GLU A 58 24.95 -53.64 1.12
C GLU A 58 25.01 -52.48 2.11
N LYS A 59 26.21 -52.19 2.66
CA LYS A 59 26.41 -51.03 3.55
C LYS A 59 26.03 -49.70 2.90
N ARG A 60 26.39 -49.51 1.63
CA ARG A 60 26.02 -48.28 0.89
C ARG A 60 24.52 -48.19 0.63
N LEU A 61 23.85 -49.32 0.37
CA LEU A 61 22.40 -49.36 0.19
C LEU A 61 21.65 -49.06 1.51
N GLU A 62 22.15 -49.55 2.64
CA GLU A 62 21.62 -49.21 3.96
C GLU A 62 21.75 -47.70 4.25
N GLU A 63 22.91 -47.11 3.95
CA GLU A 63 23.14 -45.68 4.10
C GLU A 63 22.20 -44.85 3.22
N HIS A 64 22.08 -45.21 1.93
CA HIS A 64 21.14 -44.57 1.01
C HIS A 64 19.70 -44.69 1.51
N SER A 65 19.30 -45.85 2.03
CA SER A 65 17.96 -46.07 2.57
C SER A 65 17.68 -45.16 3.76
N ARG A 66 18.66 -44.96 4.65
CA ARG A 66 18.57 -44.04 5.77
C ARG A 66 18.44 -42.59 5.32
N ILE A 67 19.26 -42.16 4.37
CA ILE A 67 19.21 -40.80 3.79
C ILE A 67 17.84 -40.53 3.16
N LEU A 68 17.28 -41.49 2.42
CA LEU A 68 15.96 -41.36 1.83
C LEU A 68 14.85 -41.23 2.89
N GLN A 69 14.92 -42.01 3.98
CA GLN A 69 13.97 -41.86 5.09
C GLN A 69 14.05 -40.48 5.75
N GLU A 70 15.25 -39.93 5.93
CA GLU A 70 15.43 -38.58 6.47
C GLU A 70 14.88 -37.51 5.52
N HIS A 71 15.10 -37.65 4.21
CA HIS A 71 14.49 -36.76 3.21
C HIS A 71 12.96 -36.83 3.20
N SER A 72 12.37 -38.03 3.28
CA SER A 72 10.91 -38.19 3.36
C SER A 72 10.32 -37.44 4.57
N LYS A 73 10.94 -37.58 5.75
CA LYS A 73 10.51 -36.85 6.96
C LYS A 73 10.61 -35.33 6.78
N ARG A 74 11.67 -34.84 6.14
CA ARG A 74 11.83 -33.40 5.86
C ARG A 74 10.76 -32.88 4.88
N LEU A 75 10.40 -33.67 3.87
CA LEU A 75 9.35 -33.32 2.91
C LEU A 75 7.96 -33.29 3.56
N GLU A 76 7.67 -34.22 4.46
CA GLU A 76 6.44 -34.20 5.27
C GLU A 76 6.35 -32.93 6.11
N GLU A 77 7.44 -32.56 6.79
CA GLU A 77 7.46 -31.34 7.59
C GLU A 77 7.31 -30.07 6.74
N HIS A 78 7.99 -29.99 5.59
CA HIS A 78 7.80 -28.89 4.65
C HIS A 78 6.35 -28.80 4.16
N SER A 79 5.71 -29.95 3.89
CA SER A 79 4.31 -30.00 3.47
C SER A 79 3.38 -29.47 4.56
N ARG A 80 3.64 -29.82 5.83
CA ARG A 80 2.90 -29.31 6.99
C ARG A 80 3.03 -27.80 7.14
N ILE A 81 4.24 -27.27 7.03
CA ILE A 81 4.51 -25.82 7.08
C ILE A 81 3.77 -25.11 5.95
N LEU A 82 3.84 -25.61 4.71
CA LEU A 82 3.15 -25.00 3.58
C LEU A 82 1.62 -24.96 3.76
N GLN A 83 1.03 -26.00 4.36
CA GLN A 83 -0.39 -26.01 4.69
C GLN A 83 -0.74 -24.95 5.75
N GLU A 84 0.09 -24.79 6.77
CA GLU A 84 -0.09 -23.75 7.80
C GLU A 84 0.01 -22.33 7.21
N HIS A 85 1.03 -22.09 6.38
CA HIS A 85 1.19 -20.83 5.67
C HIS A 85 -0.02 -20.54 4.75
N SER A 86 -0.56 -21.55 4.07
CA SER A 86 -1.74 -21.40 3.21
C SER A 86 -2.97 -20.97 4.01
N LYS A 87 -3.21 -21.58 5.18
CA LYS A 87 -4.31 -21.18 6.09
C LYS A 87 -4.15 -19.75 6.57
N ARG A 88 -2.94 -19.37 6.99
CA ARG A 88 -2.64 -18.02 7.46
C ARG A 88 -2.85 -16.97 6.36
N LEU A 89 -2.47 -17.28 5.12
CA LEU A 89 -2.72 -16.39 3.97
C LEU A 89 -4.22 -16.22 3.68
N GLU A 90 -5.01 -17.29 3.83
CA GLU A 90 -6.47 -17.21 3.69
C GLU A 90 -7.10 -16.29 4.75
N GLU A 91 -6.65 -16.40 6.01
CA GLU A 91 -7.09 -15.52 7.11
C GLU A 91 -6.73 -14.06 6.85
N VAL A 92 -5.48 -13.78 6.45
CA VAL A 92 -5.03 -12.42 6.09
C VAL A 92 -5.88 -11.86 4.95
N THR A 93 -6.19 -12.66 3.94
CA THR A 93 -7.03 -12.25 2.81
C THR A 93 -8.44 -11.88 3.26
N LYS A 94 -9.04 -12.68 4.17
CA LYS A 94 -10.35 -12.37 4.76
C LYS A 94 -10.32 -11.05 5.54
N THR A 95 -9.31 -10.84 6.38
CA THR A 95 -9.15 -9.59 7.12
C THR A 95 -8.98 -8.39 6.19
N LEU A 96 -8.18 -8.52 5.13
CA LEU A 96 -7.96 -7.46 4.16
C LEU A 96 -9.26 -7.07 3.45
N ASN A 97 -10.06 -8.04 3.03
CA ASN A 97 -11.36 -7.78 2.40
C ASN A 97 -12.31 -7.00 3.33
N ILE A 98 -12.36 -7.37 4.61
CA ILE A 98 -13.14 -6.63 5.61
C ILE A 98 -12.66 -5.18 5.73
N LEU A 99 -11.35 -4.96 5.76
CA LEU A 99 -10.77 -3.61 5.85
C LEU A 99 -11.10 -2.77 4.62
N VAL A 100 -10.99 -3.34 3.41
CA VAL A 100 -11.35 -2.66 2.16
C VAL A 100 -12.81 -2.20 2.18
N THR A 101 -13.74 -3.07 2.61
CA THR A 101 -15.16 -2.70 2.74
C THR A 101 -15.36 -1.55 3.73
N LYS A 102 -14.74 -1.62 4.92
CA LYS A 102 -14.83 -0.56 5.94
C LYS A 102 -14.27 0.78 5.44
N ILE A 103 -13.18 0.76 4.68
CA ILE A 103 -12.61 1.96 4.06
C ILE A 103 -13.60 2.56 3.06
N GLY A 104 -14.28 1.75 2.25
CA GLY A 104 -15.35 2.19 1.36
C GLY A 104 -16.49 2.88 2.12
N GLU A 105 -16.99 2.26 3.19
CA GLU A 105 -18.05 2.84 4.04
C GLU A 105 -17.63 4.17 4.68
N HIS A 106 -16.37 4.26 5.15
CA HIS A 106 -15.83 5.50 5.70
C HIS A 106 -15.71 6.60 4.64
N SER A 107 -15.32 6.25 3.41
CA SER A 107 -15.24 7.21 2.29
C SER A 107 -16.60 7.83 1.99
N GLU A 108 -17.66 7.02 1.95
CA GLU A 108 -19.04 7.51 1.75
C GLU A 108 -19.50 8.42 2.89
N LYS A 109 -19.22 8.06 4.14
CA LYS A 109 -19.53 8.90 5.32
C LYS A 109 -18.81 10.25 5.26
N ILE A 110 -17.53 10.27 4.90
CA ILE A 110 -16.74 11.50 4.75
C ILE A 110 -17.32 12.37 3.63
N ASN A 111 -17.73 11.78 2.51
CA ASN A 111 -18.37 12.52 1.43
C ASN A 111 -19.71 13.13 1.87
N GLY A 112 -20.50 12.40 2.67
CA GLY A 112 -21.72 12.92 3.30
C GLY A 112 -21.44 14.13 4.20
N LEU A 113 -20.52 13.98 5.15
CA LEU A 113 -20.11 15.07 6.06
C LEU A 113 -19.60 16.30 5.30
N ARG A 114 -18.84 16.11 4.21
CA ARG A 114 -18.34 17.22 3.39
C ARG A 114 -19.48 18.04 2.78
N ARG A 115 -20.55 17.38 2.32
CA ARG A 115 -21.75 18.07 1.79
C ARG A 115 -22.48 18.84 2.89
N GLU A 116 -22.65 18.23 4.05
CA GLU A 116 -23.29 18.89 5.21
C GLU A 116 -22.50 20.13 5.64
N VAL A 117 -21.17 20.03 5.77
CA VAL A 117 -20.28 21.17 6.11
C VAL A 117 -20.36 22.27 5.05
N SER A 118 -20.41 21.91 3.77
CA SER A 118 -20.59 22.89 2.69
C SER A 118 -21.93 23.62 2.82
N SER A 119 -23.02 22.90 3.12
CA SER A 119 -24.33 23.50 3.34
C SER A 119 -24.32 24.43 4.55
N LEU A 120 -23.70 24.02 5.66
CA LEU A 120 -23.55 24.85 6.85
C LEU A 120 -22.73 26.11 6.55
N SER A 121 -21.67 26.00 5.74
CA SER A 121 -20.84 27.14 5.37
C SER A 121 -21.65 28.20 4.60
N LEU A 122 -22.55 27.79 3.69
CA LEU A 122 -23.44 28.70 2.98
C LEU A 122 -24.43 29.40 3.93
N VAL A 123 -25.06 28.64 4.82
CA VAL A 123 -26.01 29.20 5.80
C VAL A 123 -25.32 30.18 6.75
N VAL A 124 -24.15 29.81 7.28
CA VAL A 124 -23.37 30.68 8.16
C VAL A 124 -22.94 31.93 7.41
N GLY A 125 -22.46 31.80 6.16
CA GLY A 125 -22.11 32.95 5.33
C GLY A 125 -23.24 33.96 5.18
N ALA A 126 -24.44 33.48 4.80
CA ALA A 126 -25.62 34.34 4.66
C ALA A 126 -26.06 34.98 5.99
N LEU A 127 -25.98 34.25 7.10
CA LEU A 127 -26.29 34.80 8.43
C LEU A 127 -25.28 35.88 8.83
N THR A 128 -24.00 35.65 8.56
CA THR A 128 -22.93 36.59 8.86
C THR A 128 -23.06 37.87 8.03
N GLU A 129 -23.33 37.76 6.73
CA GLU A 129 -23.61 38.91 5.86
C GLU A 129 -24.83 39.70 6.37
N SER A 130 -25.92 39.02 6.70
CA SER A 130 -27.11 39.69 7.25
C SER A 130 -26.86 40.35 8.61
N PHE A 131 -26.01 39.76 9.45
CA PHE A 131 -25.65 40.30 10.75
C PHE A 131 -24.81 41.58 10.59
N TYR A 132 -23.70 41.53 9.85
CA TYR A 132 -22.85 42.70 9.64
C TYR A 132 -23.57 43.81 8.88
N ALA A 133 -24.39 43.50 7.88
CA ALA A 133 -25.23 44.48 7.19
C ALA A 133 -26.19 45.20 8.16
N LYS A 134 -26.72 44.49 9.17
CA LYS A 134 -27.55 45.11 10.21
C LYS A 134 -26.71 45.96 11.15
N SER A 135 -25.58 45.45 11.64
CA SER A 135 -24.70 46.17 12.57
C SER A 135 -24.18 47.48 11.97
N VAL A 136 -23.72 47.45 10.72
CA VAL A 136 -23.24 48.64 10.01
C VAL A 136 -24.35 49.63 9.72
N TYR A 137 -25.55 49.16 9.39
CA TYR A 137 -26.72 50.02 9.28
C TYR A 137 -27.01 50.76 10.60
N GLU A 138 -26.99 50.06 11.73
CA GLU A 138 -27.23 50.68 13.05
C GLU A 138 -26.15 51.72 13.41
N ASP A 139 -24.89 51.47 13.04
CA ASP A 139 -23.81 52.46 13.21
C ASP A 139 -24.03 53.70 12.34
N ILE A 140 -24.36 53.51 11.06
CA ILE A 140 -24.63 54.61 10.13
C ILE A 140 -25.86 55.40 10.58
N GLU A 141 -26.95 54.73 10.96
CA GLU A 141 -28.18 55.38 11.42
C GLU A 141 -27.91 56.28 12.64
N ARG A 142 -27.08 55.81 13.58
CA ARG A 142 -26.62 56.62 14.72
C ARG A 142 -25.79 57.83 14.28
N GLU A 143 -24.92 57.68 13.28
CA GLU A 143 -24.12 58.80 12.74
C GLU A 143 -25.00 59.83 12.01
N VAL A 144 -25.92 59.37 11.17
CA VAL A 144 -26.87 60.19 10.41
C VAL A 144 -27.75 61.00 11.37
N LEU A 145 -28.30 60.36 12.40
CA LEU A 145 -29.13 61.02 13.41
C LEU A 145 -28.36 62.12 14.15
N LYS A 146 -27.09 61.86 14.53
CA LYS A 146 -26.22 62.86 15.18
C LYS A 146 -25.94 64.07 14.30
N ARG A 147 -25.95 63.91 12.97
CA ARG A 147 -25.79 65.01 12.01
C ARG A 147 -27.10 65.73 11.68
N GLY A 148 -28.24 65.24 12.17
CA GLY A 148 -29.56 65.78 11.85
C GLY A 148 -30.03 65.49 10.42
N GLU A 149 -29.44 64.49 9.78
CA GLU A 149 -29.83 63.99 8.46
C GLU A 149 -31.01 63.02 8.57
N LYS A 150 -31.73 62.80 7.47
CA LYS A 150 -32.83 61.84 7.40
C LYS A 150 -32.48 60.69 6.46
N VAL A 151 -32.61 59.46 6.94
CA VAL A 151 -32.58 58.27 6.08
C VAL A 151 -33.83 58.30 5.21
N LEU A 152 -33.64 58.29 3.89
CA LEU A 152 -34.70 58.24 2.90
C LEU A 152 -35.00 56.79 2.50
N GLU A 153 -33.95 56.02 2.27
CA GLU A 153 -34.08 54.64 1.79
C GLU A 153 -32.97 53.74 2.31
N ARG A 154 -33.31 52.46 2.49
CA ARG A 154 -32.37 51.39 2.82
C ARG A 154 -32.72 50.17 1.98
N ILE A 155 -31.80 49.75 1.11
CA ILE A 155 -31.99 48.61 0.22
C ILE A 155 -30.88 47.59 0.47
N ARG A 156 -31.24 46.35 0.80
CA ARG A 156 -30.30 45.22 0.81
C ARG A 156 -30.26 44.58 -0.56
N ASN A 157 -29.07 44.13 -0.99
CA ASN A 157 -28.84 43.56 -2.32
C ASN A 157 -29.35 44.52 -3.40
N ALA A 158 -28.99 45.79 -3.28
CA ALA A 158 -29.37 46.83 -4.22
C ALA A 158 -28.67 46.58 -5.56
N ARG A 159 -29.30 46.99 -6.65
CA ARG A 159 -28.73 46.91 -7.99
C ARG A 159 -28.74 48.27 -8.64
N ILE A 160 -27.56 48.80 -8.96
CA ILE A 160 -27.38 50.08 -9.66
C ILE A 160 -26.60 49.81 -10.94
N ASP A 161 -27.19 50.17 -12.09
CA ASP A 161 -26.57 50.04 -13.42
C ASP A 161 -25.89 48.66 -13.62
N ASP A 162 -26.63 47.59 -13.32
CA ASP A 162 -26.20 46.18 -13.39
C ASP A 162 -25.13 45.72 -12.39
N VAL A 163 -24.87 46.51 -11.36
CA VAL A 163 -23.94 46.16 -10.28
C VAL A 163 -24.66 45.94 -8.95
N ASP A 164 -24.41 44.77 -8.36
CA ASP A 164 -24.97 44.37 -7.08
C ASP A 164 -24.18 44.99 -5.91
N ILE A 165 -24.91 45.51 -4.92
CA ILE A 165 -24.41 46.19 -3.72
C ILE A 165 -25.08 45.56 -2.52
N ASP A 166 -24.30 45.10 -1.54
CA ASP A 166 -24.82 44.33 -0.40
C ASP A 166 -25.81 45.16 0.43
N LEU A 167 -25.48 46.42 0.69
CA LEU A 167 -26.36 47.37 1.35
C LEU A 167 -26.15 48.79 0.82
N LEU A 168 -27.27 49.42 0.44
CA LEU A 168 -27.34 50.83 0.11
C LEU A 168 -28.17 51.56 1.16
N VAL A 169 -27.64 52.68 1.66
CA VAL A 169 -28.39 53.59 2.55
C VAL A 169 -28.34 54.98 1.96
N GLU A 170 -29.49 55.51 1.59
CA GLU A 170 -29.64 56.85 1.03
C GLU A 170 -30.22 57.80 2.08
N THR A 171 -29.55 58.92 2.28
CA THR A 171 -30.04 60.04 3.12
C THR A 171 -30.39 61.24 2.25
N ASP A 172 -30.88 62.31 2.89
CA ASP A 172 -31.11 63.60 2.25
C ASP A 172 -29.83 64.25 1.69
N ARG A 173 -28.63 63.78 2.07
CA ARG A 173 -27.34 64.36 1.66
C ARG A 173 -26.31 63.38 1.11
N VAL A 174 -26.35 62.12 1.56
CA VAL A 174 -25.29 61.12 1.33
C VAL A 174 -25.90 59.80 0.88
N VAL A 175 -25.24 59.13 -0.06
CA VAL A 175 -25.52 57.73 -0.39
C VAL A 175 -24.35 56.87 0.11
N TYR A 176 -24.65 55.91 0.97
CA TYR A 176 -23.69 54.95 1.49
C TYR A 176 -23.74 53.67 0.66
N ILE A 177 -22.59 53.30 0.09
CA ILE A 177 -22.39 52.05 -0.64
C ILE A 177 -21.58 51.12 0.28
N ILE A 178 -22.23 50.07 0.77
CA ILE A 178 -21.66 49.21 1.81
C ILE A 178 -21.44 47.81 1.25
N GLU A 179 -20.18 47.36 1.31
CA GLU A 179 -19.77 45.99 1.02
C GLU A 179 -19.54 45.25 2.33
N VAL A 180 -20.09 44.04 2.45
CA VAL A 180 -20.00 43.20 3.64
C VAL A 180 -19.18 41.96 3.32
N LYS A 181 -18.07 41.78 4.04
CA LYS A 181 -17.18 40.64 3.82
C LYS A 181 -16.60 40.13 5.12
N VAL A 182 -16.73 38.82 5.37
CA VAL A 182 -16.14 38.19 6.57
C VAL A 182 -14.63 38.41 6.62
N ARG A 183 -13.95 38.18 5.49
CA ARG A 183 -12.52 38.37 5.31
C ARG A 183 -12.28 39.05 3.95
N PRO A 184 -12.16 40.38 3.90
CA PRO A 184 -11.91 41.08 2.65
C PRO A 184 -10.47 40.98 2.19
N GLU A 185 -10.29 40.97 0.87
CA GLU A 185 -9.03 40.99 0.16
C GLU A 185 -8.87 42.30 -0.65
N TYR A 186 -7.69 42.54 -1.22
CA TYR A 186 -7.44 43.74 -2.04
C TYR A 186 -8.42 43.88 -3.21
N GLU A 187 -8.84 42.75 -3.79
CA GLU A 187 -9.82 42.71 -4.87
C GLU A 187 -11.20 43.19 -4.43
N ASP A 188 -11.62 42.86 -3.20
CA ASP A 188 -12.90 43.33 -2.65
C ASP A 188 -12.93 44.85 -2.51
N VAL A 189 -11.83 45.45 -2.05
CA VAL A 189 -11.67 46.91 -1.98
C VAL A 189 -11.72 47.52 -3.38
N GLY A 190 -11.03 46.91 -4.36
CA GLY A 190 -11.06 47.34 -5.75
C GLY A 190 -12.47 47.31 -6.36
N ARG A 191 -13.22 46.24 -6.11
CA ARG A 191 -14.63 46.12 -6.54
C ARG A 191 -15.51 47.18 -5.89
N LEU A 192 -15.33 47.45 -4.60
CA LEU A 192 -16.08 48.51 -3.90
C LEU A 192 -15.81 49.89 -4.50
N ILE A 193 -14.57 50.20 -4.90
CA ILE A 193 -14.25 51.46 -5.60
C ILE A 193 -15.04 51.57 -6.90
N ALA A 194 -15.08 50.49 -7.70
CA ALA A 194 -15.86 50.47 -8.93
C ALA A 194 -17.37 50.67 -8.68
N LYS A 195 -17.93 50.05 -7.62
CA LYS A 195 -19.31 50.26 -7.19
C LYS A 195 -19.58 51.73 -6.83
N ILE A 196 -18.67 52.35 -6.09
CA ILE A 196 -18.76 53.77 -5.70
C ILE A 196 -18.76 54.68 -6.93
N ASP A 197 -17.88 54.42 -7.90
CA ASP A 197 -17.77 55.27 -9.10
C ASP A 197 -19.02 55.17 -10.00
N ILE A 198 -19.69 54.02 -10.02
CA ILE A 198 -20.99 53.86 -10.67
C ILE A 198 -22.06 54.64 -9.90
N ALA A 199 -22.11 54.49 -8.57
CA ALA A 199 -23.06 55.22 -7.73
C ALA A 199 -22.91 56.75 -7.86
N LYS A 200 -21.69 57.27 -8.01
CA LYS A 200 -21.43 58.71 -8.27
C LYS A 200 -22.08 59.21 -9.56
N LYS A 201 -22.13 58.37 -10.60
CA LYS A 201 -22.79 58.72 -11.87
C LYS A 201 -24.30 58.69 -11.74
N HIS A 202 -24.83 57.73 -10.98
CA HIS A 202 -26.26 57.57 -10.74
C HIS A 202 -26.84 58.65 -9.83
N TYR A 203 -26.07 59.12 -8.85
CA TYR A 203 -26.47 60.13 -7.87
C TYR A 203 -25.56 61.38 -7.93
N PRO A 204 -25.64 62.20 -9.00
CA PRO A 204 -24.71 63.32 -9.20
C PRO A 204 -24.87 64.44 -8.16
N GLU A 205 -26.04 64.57 -7.53
CA GLU A 205 -26.37 65.63 -6.57
C GLU A 205 -26.05 65.25 -5.11
N LYS A 206 -25.53 64.03 -4.86
CA LYS A 206 -25.29 63.50 -3.51
C LYS A 206 -23.84 63.08 -3.33
N ASN A 207 -23.35 63.22 -2.10
CA ASN A 207 -22.04 62.68 -1.74
C ASN A 207 -22.12 61.16 -1.61
N ILE A 208 -21.15 60.45 -2.20
CA ILE A 208 -21.09 58.99 -2.12
C ILE A 208 -20.02 58.58 -1.12
N VAL A 209 -20.37 57.72 -0.16
CA VAL A 209 -19.44 57.19 0.84
C VAL A 209 -19.37 55.68 0.73
N GLY A 210 -18.17 55.18 0.44
CA GLY A 210 -17.86 53.75 0.47
C GLY A 210 -17.63 53.24 1.88
N ILE A 211 -18.22 52.09 2.20
CA ILE A 211 -18.02 51.41 3.48
C ILE A 211 -17.66 49.94 3.22
N LEU A 212 -16.57 49.49 3.83
CA LEU A 212 -16.22 48.08 3.94
C LEU A 212 -16.51 47.62 5.38
N ALA A 213 -17.43 46.67 5.53
CA ALA A 213 -17.79 46.07 6.81
C ALA A 213 -17.39 44.60 6.86
N GLY A 214 -16.75 44.16 7.95
CA GLY A 214 -16.26 42.79 8.07
C GLY A 214 -15.77 42.45 9.47
N ALA A 215 -15.18 41.27 9.66
CA ALA A 215 -14.62 40.86 10.95
C ALA A 215 -13.13 40.57 10.91
N MET A 216 -12.68 39.83 9.91
CA MET A 216 -11.29 39.42 9.74
C MET A 216 -10.56 40.35 8.77
N ILE A 217 -10.66 41.66 8.99
CA ILE A 217 -10.01 42.65 8.13
C ILE A 217 -8.53 42.77 8.53
N GLY A 218 -7.63 42.38 7.63
CA GLY A 218 -6.19 42.50 7.85
C GLY A 218 -5.75 43.98 7.88
N LYS A 219 -4.75 44.31 8.71
CA LYS A 219 -4.25 45.69 8.85
C LYS A 219 -3.84 46.33 7.52
N GLU A 220 -3.26 45.56 6.62
CA GLU A 220 -2.85 46.03 5.30
C GLU A 220 -4.05 46.37 4.40
N ILE A 221 -5.11 45.55 4.46
CA ILE A 221 -6.36 45.77 3.73
C ILE A 221 -7.09 46.98 4.30
N GLU A 222 -7.16 47.11 5.62
CA GLU A 222 -7.75 48.28 6.27
C GLU A 222 -7.01 49.56 5.87
N ALA A 223 -5.68 49.57 5.95
CA ALA A 223 -4.87 50.72 5.55
C ALA A 223 -5.08 51.07 4.07
N TYR A 224 -5.14 50.06 3.19
CA TYR A 224 -5.41 50.25 1.78
C TYR A 224 -6.80 50.85 1.51
N ALA A 225 -7.84 50.30 2.14
CA ALA A 225 -9.21 50.82 2.01
C ALA A 225 -9.32 52.26 2.50
N ARG A 226 -8.77 52.57 3.68
CA ARG A 226 -8.74 53.95 4.21
C ARG A 226 -7.98 54.91 3.30
N GLY A 227 -6.87 54.46 2.71
CA GLY A 227 -6.11 55.22 1.71
C GLY A 227 -6.87 55.50 0.41
N LYS A 228 -7.99 54.80 0.18
CA LYS A 228 -8.91 55.00 -0.95
C LYS A 228 -10.21 55.70 -0.52
N GLU A 229 -10.20 56.37 0.62
CA GLU A 229 -11.36 57.09 1.20
C GLU A 229 -12.56 56.18 1.51
N ILE A 230 -12.33 54.88 1.67
CA ILE A 230 -13.34 53.92 2.12
C ILE A 230 -13.31 53.85 3.65
N LYS A 231 -14.47 54.00 4.28
CA LYS A 231 -14.63 53.77 5.72
C LYS A 231 -14.59 52.27 6.00
N VAL A 232 -13.96 51.87 7.09
CA VAL A 232 -13.85 50.46 7.51
C VAL A 232 -14.52 50.27 8.86
N TYR A 233 -15.45 49.31 8.93
CA TYR A 233 -16.10 48.87 10.16
C TYR A 233 -15.76 47.40 10.42
N THR A 234 -15.21 47.12 11.60
CA THR A 234 -14.81 45.77 12.01
C THR A 234 -15.70 45.32 13.17
N TYR A 235 -16.29 44.12 13.05
CA TYR A 235 -17.21 43.51 14.01
C TYR A 235 -16.68 42.20 14.60
#